data_AF-A0A1C6PX76-F1
#
_entry.id   AF-A0A1C6PX76-F1
#
_cell.length_a   1.000
_cell.length_b   1.000
_cell.length_c   1.000
_cell.angle_alpha   90.00
_cell.angle_beta   90.00
_cell.angle_gamma   90.00
#
_symmetry.space_group_name_H-M   'P 1'
#
loop_
_entity.id
_entity.type
_entity.pdbx_description
1 polymer ?
#
loop_
_entity_poly.entity_id
_entity_poly.type
_entity_poly.pdbx_seq_one_letter_code
_entity_poly.pdbx_strand_id
1 'polypeptide(L)'
;MFYGWLAYDRSLVGQLAMFAPLAVAAWFVGNWYTSNQRRPWPLRWAAGTLVLVGSAMPGYMWHQQNPYGVAAQIRSVLLTFACLALLWYVPRGCWFAVRQTWISRHAVGLLTVLVLPLPWVLPFVGSFLQFLYVEDAFGIPADSASTPVYWTGAAALLPTLGCIGLLLPPLALYGWARHFHWAWEKSIVSVVSTGAAVALVVTGGVAFMSRTSDAAHRAARDVVNATAPDSYFGIQGVRICVQPLKSELSVHNGPLPTDRPLLAFSTDGDVLHLWDPARFRKHGGPDPVMSVRSAEVSTYAVSDGQIRCPEYP
;
A
#
# COMPACT_ATOMS: atom_id res chain seq x y z
N MET A 1 -20.74 16.78 -11.65
CA MET A 1 -19.55 17.41 -11.05
C MET A 1 -19.06 18.61 -11.85
N PHE A 2 -18.74 18.47 -13.16
CA PHE A 2 -18.30 19.56 -14.05
C PHE A 2 -19.22 20.79 -14.07
N TYR A 3 -20.52 20.58 -13.91
CA TYR A 3 -21.54 21.64 -13.98
C TYR A 3 -21.51 22.61 -12.78
N GLY A 4 -21.31 22.08 -11.57
CA GLY A 4 -21.22 22.89 -10.34
C GLY A 4 -19.97 23.79 -10.34
N TRP A 5 -18.89 23.32 -10.99
CA TRP A 5 -17.67 24.09 -11.21
C TRP A 5 -17.87 25.26 -12.19
N LEU A 6 -18.46 24.98 -13.36
CA LEU A 6 -18.74 26.00 -14.38
C LEU A 6 -19.67 27.13 -13.89
N ALA A 7 -20.55 26.84 -12.94
CA ALA A 7 -21.46 27.82 -12.36
C ALA A 7 -20.77 28.73 -11.32
N TYR A 8 -19.71 28.28 -10.65
CA TYR A 8 -19.09 29.02 -9.54
C TYR A 8 -18.45 30.34 -9.98
N ASP A 9 -17.63 30.31 -11.04
CA ASP A 9 -16.90 31.48 -11.56
C ASP A 9 -17.73 32.43 -12.44
N ARG A 10 -19.03 32.15 -12.62
CA ARG A 10 -19.92 32.95 -13.47
C ARG A 10 -20.65 34.01 -12.65
N SER A 11 -20.89 35.17 -13.26
CA SER A 11 -21.81 36.16 -12.73
C SER A 11 -23.22 35.57 -12.54
N LEU A 12 -24.05 36.20 -11.69
CA LEU A 12 -25.41 35.73 -11.40
C LEU A 12 -26.24 35.48 -12.67
N VAL A 13 -26.05 36.31 -13.71
CA VAL A 13 -26.70 36.15 -15.02
C VAL A 13 -26.16 34.92 -15.77
N GLY A 14 -24.86 34.64 -15.69
CA GLY A 14 -24.24 33.44 -16.25
C GLY A 14 -24.66 32.16 -15.53
N GLN A 15 -24.90 32.20 -14.22
CA GLN A 15 -25.49 31.11 -13.45
C GLN A 15 -26.94 30.87 -13.86
N LEU A 16 -27.73 31.94 -14.04
CA LEU A 16 -29.12 31.86 -14.52
C LEU A 16 -29.22 31.23 -15.92
N ALA A 17 -28.34 31.62 -16.84
CA ALA A 17 -28.28 31.04 -18.20
C ALA A 17 -27.96 29.53 -18.18
N MET A 18 -27.22 29.07 -17.18
CA MET A 18 -26.90 27.66 -16.97
C MET A 18 -28.09 26.84 -16.43
N PHE A 19 -29.19 27.43 -15.94
CA PHE A 19 -30.33 26.61 -15.51
C PHE A 19 -31.10 25.99 -16.68
N ALA A 20 -31.09 26.61 -17.86
CA ALA A 20 -31.82 26.11 -19.02
C ALA A 20 -31.36 24.71 -19.49
N PRO A 21 -30.08 24.45 -19.78
CA PRO A 21 -29.62 23.12 -20.15
C PRO A 21 -29.68 22.11 -18.98
N LEU A 22 -29.55 22.56 -17.72
CA LEU A 22 -29.78 21.70 -16.55
C LEU A 22 -31.24 21.25 -16.44
N ALA A 23 -32.18 22.15 -16.68
CA ALA A 23 -33.60 21.85 -16.64
C ALA A 23 -33.96 20.82 -17.73
N VAL A 24 -33.40 20.99 -18.93
CA VAL A 24 -33.54 19.99 -20.02
C VAL A 24 -32.93 18.65 -19.60
N ALA A 25 -31.71 18.64 -19.04
CA ALA A 25 -31.07 17.42 -18.56
C ALA A 25 -31.87 16.75 -17.42
N ALA A 26 -32.47 17.53 -16.52
CA ALA A 26 -33.25 17.03 -15.39
C ALA A 26 -34.47 16.27 -15.89
N TRP A 27 -35.14 16.81 -16.92
CA TRP A 27 -36.26 16.14 -17.55
C TRP A 27 -35.86 14.78 -18.16
N PHE A 28 -34.78 14.73 -18.95
CA PHE A 28 -34.32 13.49 -19.58
C PHE A 28 -33.86 12.44 -18.56
N VAL A 29 -33.06 12.84 -17.56
CA VAL A 29 -32.57 11.95 -16.50
C VAL A 29 -33.73 11.45 -15.64
N GLY A 30 -34.66 12.32 -15.28
CA GLY A 30 -35.86 11.97 -14.53
C GLY A 30 -36.77 11.00 -15.28
N ASN A 31 -36.96 11.22 -16.58
CA ASN A 31 -37.74 10.33 -17.45
C ASN A 31 -37.06 8.96 -17.62
N TRP A 32 -35.73 8.93 -17.75
CA TRP A 32 -34.96 7.69 -17.79
C TRP A 32 -35.03 6.92 -16.46
N TYR A 33 -34.80 7.59 -15.33
CA TYR A 33 -34.80 6.98 -14.00
C TYR A 33 -36.18 6.42 -13.61
N THR A 34 -37.26 7.07 -14.05
CA THR A 34 -38.63 6.64 -13.76
C THR A 34 -39.26 5.81 -14.90
N SER A 35 -38.49 5.42 -15.91
CA SER A 35 -39.00 4.75 -17.13
C SER A 35 -39.70 3.41 -16.86
N ASN A 36 -39.41 2.75 -15.73
CA ASN A 36 -40.04 1.48 -15.36
C ASN A 36 -41.54 1.58 -15.06
N GLN A 37 -42.08 2.76 -14.70
CA GLN A 37 -43.52 2.94 -14.44
C GLN A 37 -43.97 4.36 -14.77
N ARG A 38 -45.21 4.54 -15.28
CA ARG A 38 -45.77 5.87 -15.54
C ARG A 38 -45.97 6.63 -14.22
N ARG A 39 -45.01 7.51 -13.89
CA ARG A 39 -45.09 8.44 -12.75
C ARG A 39 -45.60 9.82 -13.19
N PRO A 40 -46.26 10.59 -12.31
CA PRO A 40 -46.69 11.95 -12.60
C PRO A 40 -45.47 12.85 -12.87
N TRP A 41 -45.64 13.81 -13.78
CA TRP A 41 -44.56 14.67 -14.27
C TRP A 41 -43.72 15.39 -13.17
N PRO A 42 -44.27 15.89 -12.04
CA PRO A 42 -43.46 16.54 -11.02
C PRO A 42 -42.52 15.56 -10.31
N LEU A 43 -42.89 14.28 -10.21
CA LEU A 43 -42.04 13.26 -9.61
C LEU A 43 -40.84 12.94 -10.51
N ARG A 44 -41.02 13.00 -11.84
CA ARG A 44 -39.93 12.82 -12.80
C ARG A 44 -38.95 13.97 -12.72
N TRP A 45 -39.45 15.20 -12.66
CA TRP A 45 -38.63 16.39 -12.43
C TRP A 45 -37.87 16.31 -11.11
N ALA A 46 -38.55 15.99 -10.01
CA ALA A 46 -37.90 15.85 -8.70
C ALA A 46 -36.79 14.81 -8.71
N ALA A 47 -37.02 13.64 -9.32
CA ALA A 47 -36.01 12.59 -9.46
C ALA A 47 -34.81 13.05 -10.31
N GLY A 48 -35.07 13.68 -11.46
CA GLY A 48 -34.01 14.20 -12.34
C GLY A 48 -33.19 15.31 -11.70
N THR A 49 -33.85 16.26 -11.02
CA THR A 49 -33.20 17.34 -10.29
C THR A 49 -32.37 16.79 -9.12
N LEU A 50 -32.88 15.81 -8.37
CA LEU A 50 -32.15 15.21 -7.25
C LEU A 50 -30.87 14.50 -7.72
N VAL A 51 -30.93 13.76 -8.84
CA VAL A 51 -29.75 13.13 -9.44
C VAL A 51 -28.75 14.18 -9.92
N LEU A 52 -29.21 15.24 -10.58
CA LEU A 52 -28.33 16.29 -11.09
C LEU A 52 -27.69 17.12 -9.97
N VAL A 53 -28.47 17.55 -8.97
CA VAL A 53 -27.97 18.30 -7.81
C VAL A 53 -27.00 17.44 -7.00
N GLY A 54 -27.35 16.17 -6.74
CA GLY A 54 -26.46 15.22 -6.06
C GLY A 54 -25.15 14.99 -6.82
N SER A 55 -25.18 15.05 -8.16
CA SER A 55 -23.96 14.95 -8.98
C SER A 55 -23.16 16.26 -9.07
N ALA A 56 -23.80 17.43 -8.93
CA ALA A 56 -23.20 18.75 -9.10
C ALA A 56 -22.60 19.30 -7.80
N MET A 57 -23.27 19.04 -6.67
CA MET A 57 -22.90 19.53 -5.34
C MET A 57 -21.48 19.12 -4.90
N PRO A 58 -21.01 17.87 -5.11
CA PRO A 58 -19.63 17.50 -4.80
C PRO A 58 -18.60 18.30 -5.60
N GLY A 59 -18.90 18.63 -6.86
CA GLY A 59 -18.00 19.44 -7.70
C GLY A 59 -17.91 20.90 -7.24
N TYR A 60 -19.02 21.45 -6.72
CA TYR A 60 -19.08 22.79 -6.12
C TYR A 60 -18.30 22.83 -4.80
N MET A 61 -18.53 21.87 -3.90
CA MET A 61 -17.83 21.77 -2.61
C MET A 61 -16.31 21.53 -2.79
N TRP A 62 -15.94 20.73 -3.79
CA TRP A 62 -14.53 20.46 -4.12
C TRP A 62 -13.77 21.72 -4.58
N HIS A 63 -14.42 22.58 -5.39
CA HIS A 63 -13.82 23.83 -5.84
C HIS A 63 -13.64 24.83 -4.70
N GLN A 64 -14.59 24.91 -3.75
CA GLN A 64 -14.44 25.75 -2.55
C GLN A 64 -13.25 25.34 -1.67
N GLN A 65 -12.94 24.04 -1.57
CA GLN A 65 -11.87 23.54 -0.70
C GLN A 65 -10.47 23.60 -1.33
N ASN A 66 -10.36 23.70 -2.67
CA ASN A 66 -9.10 23.60 -3.39
C ASN A 66 -8.95 24.69 -4.45
N PRO A 67 -8.44 25.90 -4.11
CA PRO A 67 -8.23 27.01 -5.03
C PRO A 67 -7.00 26.82 -5.94
N TYR A 68 -6.75 25.60 -6.41
CA TYR A 68 -5.69 25.33 -7.40
C TYR A 68 -6.15 25.77 -8.80
N GLY A 69 -5.21 26.21 -9.64
CA GLY A 69 -5.50 26.67 -11.00
C GLY A 69 -6.24 25.64 -11.87
N VAL A 70 -6.94 26.14 -12.89
CA VAL A 70 -7.86 25.39 -13.77
C VAL A 70 -7.29 24.05 -14.28
N ALA A 71 -5.99 24.00 -14.61
CA ALA A 71 -5.34 22.78 -15.09
C ALA A 71 -5.24 21.66 -14.02
N ALA A 72 -4.95 22.00 -12.77
CA ALA A 72 -4.88 21.04 -11.67
C ALA A 72 -6.28 20.49 -11.33
N GLN A 73 -7.29 21.35 -11.42
CA GLN A 73 -8.69 20.95 -11.21
C GLN A 73 -9.21 20.05 -12.35
N ILE A 74 -8.95 20.37 -13.62
CA ILE A 74 -9.29 19.49 -14.76
C ILE A 74 -8.63 18.12 -14.62
N ARG A 75 -7.34 18.08 -14.26
CA ARG A 75 -6.63 16.82 -13.99
C ARG A 75 -7.30 16.03 -12.87
N SER A 76 -7.69 16.69 -11.78
CA SER A 76 -8.38 16.02 -10.66
C SER A 76 -9.72 15.44 -11.09
N VAL A 77 -10.53 16.18 -11.85
CA VAL A 77 -11.84 15.71 -12.32
C VAL A 77 -11.70 14.54 -13.29
N LEU A 78 -10.75 14.63 -14.24
CA LEU A 78 -10.45 13.52 -15.16
C LEU A 78 -9.98 12.27 -14.40
N LEU A 79 -9.13 12.44 -13.38
CA LEU A 79 -8.72 11.35 -12.51
C LEU A 79 -9.90 10.76 -11.75
N THR A 80 -10.80 11.57 -11.19
CA THR A 80 -12.00 11.08 -10.51
C THR A 80 -12.90 10.30 -11.46
N PHE A 81 -13.15 10.80 -12.67
CA PHE A 81 -13.93 10.07 -13.68
C PHE A 81 -13.23 8.78 -14.11
N ALA A 82 -11.91 8.80 -14.29
CA ALA A 82 -11.14 7.60 -14.60
C ALA A 82 -11.23 6.57 -13.46
N CYS A 83 -11.11 7.01 -12.20
CA CYS A 83 -11.25 6.14 -11.03
C CYS A 83 -12.66 5.56 -10.92
N LEU A 84 -13.72 6.36 -11.13
CA LEU A 84 -15.10 5.88 -11.13
C LEU A 84 -15.36 4.92 -12.30
N ALA A 85 -14.82 5.21 -13.48
CA ALA A 85 -14.90 4.33 -14.63
C ALA A 85 -14.18 3.00 -14.35
N LEU A 86 -12.99 3.02 -13.74
CA LEU A 86 -12.27 1.81 -13.31
C LEU A 86 -13.05 1.03 -12.24
N LEU A 87 -13.61 1.72 -11.24
CA LEU A 87 -14.45 1.13 -10.19
C LEU A 87 -15.70 0.45 -10.74
N TRP A 88 -16.23 0.92 -11.87
CA TRP A 88 -17.34 0.24 -12.55
C TRP A 88 -16.86 -0.87 -13.49
N TYR A 89 -15.85 -0.57 -14.31
CA TYR A 89 -15.38 -1.43 -15.38
C TYR A 89 -14.73 -2.71 -14.87
N VAL A 90 -13.90 -2.63 -13.83
CA VAL A 90 -13.16 -3.78 -13.29
C VAL A 90 -14.09 -4.80 -12.64
N PRO A 91 -14.96 -4.45 -11.67
CA PRO A 91 -15.85 -5.43 -11.06
C PRO A 91 -16.84 -6.04 -12.06
N ARG A 92 -17.34 -5.24 -13.01
CA ARG A 92 -18.26 -5.73 -14.06
C ARG A 92 -17.56 -6.68 -15.02
N GLY A 93 -16.32 -6.38 -15.41
CA GLY A 93 -15.48 -7.26 -16.22
C GLY A 93 -15.20 -8.57 -15.50
N CYS A 94 -14.76 -8.52 -14.24
CA CYS A 94 -14.53 -9.71 -13.42
C CYS A 94 -15.81 -10.56 -13.28
N TRP A 95 -16.98 -9.92 -13.09
CA TRP A 95 -18.26 -10.60 -13.08
C TRP A 95 -18.53 -11.35 -14.39
N PHE A 96 -18.29 -10.73 -15.54
CA PHE A 96 -18.45 -11.40 -16.85
C PHE A 96 -17.44 -12.54 -17.05
N ALA A 97 -16.23 -12.41 -16.53
CA ALA A 97 -15.23 -13.49 -16.57
C ALA A 97 -15.70 -14.72 -15.80
N VAL A 98 -16.22 -14.52 -14.58
CA VAL A 98 -16.54 -15.60 -13.66
C VAL A 98 -17.97 -16.14 -13.87
N ARG A 99 -18.91 -15.34 -14.36
CA ARG A 99 -20.31 -15.77 -14.58
C ARG A 99 -20.39 -17.02 -15.45
N GLN A 100 -21.24 -17.97 -15.03
CA GLN A 100 -21.50 -19.24 -15.72
C GLN A 100 -20.25 -20.13 -15.93
N THR A 101 -19.14 -19.86 -15.22
CA THR A 101 -17.97 -20.76 -15.21
C THR A 101 -18.14 -21.85 -14.15
N TRP A 102 -17.35 -22.92 -14.29
CA TRP A 102 -17.17 -23.93 -13.24
C TRP A 102 -16.80 -23.28 -11.89
N ILE A 103 -15.92 -22.27 -11.90
CA ILE A 103 -15.49 -21.54 -10.69
C ILE A 103 -16.69 -20.92 -9.98
N SER A 104 -17.59 -20.25 -10.69
CA SER A 104 -18.79 -19.65 -10.07
C SER A 104 -19.72 -20.68 -9.44
N ARG A 105 -19.77 -21.89 -9.99
CA ARG A 105 -20.62 -22.98 -9.48
C ARG A 105 -20.03 -23.63 -8.22
N HIS A 106 -18.71 -23.62 -8.09
CA HIS A 106 -17.98 -24.20 -6.96
C HIS A 106 -17.33 -23.17 -6.05
N ALA A 107 -17.72 -21.89 -6.15
CA ALA A 107 -17.07 -20.78 -5.47
C ALA A 107 -17.01 -20.98 -3.95
N VAL A 108 -18.08 -21.50 -3.34
CA VAL A 108 -18.11 -21.78 -1.89
C VAL A 108 -17.06 -22.82 -1.51
N GLY A 109 -16.99 -23.95 -2.24
CA GLY A 109 -16.00 -25.00 -1.95
C GLY A 109 -14.57 -24.56 -2.21
N LEU A 110 -14.33 -23.83 -3.32
CA LEU A 110 -13.02 -23.26 -3.65
C LEU A 110 -12.57 -22.24 -2.61
N LEU A 111 -13.49 -21.39 -2.13
CA LEU A 111 -13.17 -20.41 -1.09
C LEU A 111 -12.72 -21.10 0.19
N THR A 112 -13.39 -22.18 0.61
CA THR A 112 -12.96 -22.95 1.80
C THR A 112 -11.56 -23.52 1.62
N VAL A 113 -11.27 -24.12 0.46
CA VAL A 113 -9.95 -24.68 0.14
C VAL A 113 -8.87 -23.60 0.08
N LEU A 114 -9.20 -22.41 -0.43
CA LEU A 114 -8.28 -21.27 -0.50
C LEU A 114 -8.06 -20.60 0.86
N VAL A 115 -9.05 -20.59 1.73
CA VAL A 115 -8.96 -19.96 3.06
C VAL A 115 -8.18 -20.82 4.04
N LEU A 116 -8.32 -22.15 3.97
CA LEU A 116 -7.64 -23.09 4.86
C LEU A 116 -6.10 -22.88 4.98
N PRO A 117 -5.33 -22.64 3.91
CA PRO A 117 -3.90 -22.41 4.02
C PRO A 117 -3.52 -20.98 4.42
N LEU A 118 -4.42 -20.00 4.36
CA LEU A 118 -4.09 -18.59 4.63
C LEU A 118 -3.46 -18.35 6.02
N PRO A 119 -3.93 -19.00 7.11
CA PRO A 119 -3.30 -18.87 8.43
C PRO A 119 -1.83 -19.32 8.47
N TRP A 120 -1.38 -20.16 7.53
CA TRP A 120 0.03 -20.57 7.43
C TRP A 120 0.80 -19.74 6.39
N VAL A 121 0.19 -19.47 5.23
CA VAL A 121 0.84 -18.75 4.13
C VAL A 121 1.10 -17.30 4.50
N LEU A 122 0.16 -16.61 5.15
CA LEU A 122 0.33 -15.19 5.50
C LEU A 122 1.48 -14.98 6.49
N PRO A 123 1.58 -15.69 7.63
CA PRO A 123 2.73 -15.56 8.52
C PRO A 123 4.05 -15.95 7.85
N PHE A 124 4.05 -16.98 6.99
CA PHE A 124 5.24 -17.39 6.25
C PHE A 124 5.76 -16.27 5.33
N VAL A 125 4.89 -15.68 4.51
CA VAL A 125 5.25 -14.58 3.62
C VAL A 125 5.69 -13.35 4.42
N GLY A 126 5.00 -13.06 5.53
CA GLY A 126 5.34 -11.93 6.40
C GLY A 126 6.70 -12.09 7.05
N SER A 127 6.98 -13.29 7.60
CA SER A 127 8.26 -13.65 8.18
C SER A 127 9.38 -13.58 7.14
N PHE A 128 9.12 -14.03 5.90
CA PHE A 128 10.09 -13.92 4.82
C PHE A 128 10.43 -12.45 4.47
N LEU A 129 9.45 -11.55 4.45
CA LEU A 129 9.70 -10.12 4.21
C LEU A 129 10.44 -9.46 5.38
N GLN A 130 10.11 -9.83 6.61
CA GLN A 130 10.82 -9.37 7.81
C GLN A 130 12.28 -9.88 7.82
N PHE A 131 12.51 -11.12 7.40
CA PHE A 131 13.85 -11.69 7.18
C PHE A 131 14.63 -10.89 6.14
N LEU A 132 14.05 -10.60 4.97
CA LEU A 132 14.68 -9.75 3.96
C LEU A 132 14.96 -8.34 4.47
N TYR A 133 14.14 -7.80 5.38
CA TYR A 133 14.37 -6.48 5.95
C TYR A 133 15.54 -6.45 6.93
N VAL A 134 15.63 -7.43 7.85
CA VAL A 134 16.62 -7.43 8.94
C VAL A 134 17.92 -8.12 8.53
N GLU A 135 17.83 -9.30 7.92
CA GLU A 135 18.99 -10.14 7.66
C GLU A 135 19.73 -9.72 6.39
N ASP A 136 19.02 -9.45 5.28
CA ASP A 136 19.67 -9.04 4.02
C ASP A 136 20.29 -7.63 4.11
N ALA A 137 19.61 -6.68 4.78
CA ALA A 137 20.08 -5.30 4.83
C ALA A 137 20.99 -4.99 6.02
N PHE A 138 20.72 -5.60 7.18
CA PHE A 138 21.50 -5.35 8.39
C PHE A 138 22.38 -6.52 8.78
N GLY A 139 22.22 -7.73 8.25
CA GLY A 139 22.99 -8.92 8.66
C GLY A 139 22.64 -9.45 10.05
N ILE A 140 21.55 -8.96 10.65
CA ILE A 140 21.09 -9.39 11.98
C ILE A 140 20.14 -10.58 11.80
N PRO A 141 20.26 -11.65 12.60
CA PRO A 141 19.34 -12.79 12.50
C PRO A 141 17.89 -12.36 12.75
N ALA A 142 16.97 -12.77 11.87
CA ALA A 142 15.56 -12.37 11.97
C ALA A 142 14.90 -12.78 13.31
N ASP A 143 15.32 -13.90 13.89
CA ASP A 143 14.81 -14.43 15.16
C ASP A 143 15.13 -13.52 16.36
N SER A 144 16.11 -12.63 16.22
CA SER A 144 16.47 -11.67 17.28
C SER A 144 15.53 -10.46 17.34
N ALA A 145 14.76 -10.19 16.28
CA ALA A 145 13.77 -9.11 16.27
C ALA A 145 12.42 -9.64 16.74
N SER A 146 12.05 -9.41 18.00
CA SER A 146 10.75 -9.82 18.52
C SER A 146 9.63 -9.02 17.86
N THR A 147 8.86 -9.65 16.98
CA THR A 147 7.69 -9.03 16.35
C THR A 147 6.40 -9.69 16.83
N PRO A 148 5.37 -8.90 17.19
CA PRO A 148 4.06 -9.46 17.47
C PRO A 148 3.46 -10.14 16.23
N VAL A 149 2.82 -11.31 16.42
CA VAL A 149 2.26 -12.15 15.35
C VAL A 149 1.34 -11.40 14.38
N TYR A 150 0.57 -10.42 14.89
CA TYR A 150 -0.36 -9.65 14.07
C TYR A 150 0.36 -8.75 13.05
N TRP A 151 1.55 -8.25 13.38
CA TRP A 151 2.35 -7.45 12.45
C TRP A 151 2.96 -8.28 11.32
N THR A 152 3.37 -9.52 11.62
CA THR A 152 3.82 -10.48 10.61
C THR A 152 2.70 -10.76 9.60
N GLY A 153 1.46 -10.95 10.05
CA GLY A 153 0.30 -11.09 9.17
C GLY A 153 0.03 -9.82 8.33
N ALA A 154 0.14 -8.64 8.94
CA ALA A 154 -0.05 -7.37 8.24
C ALA A 154 1.00 -7.12 7.13
N ALA A 155 2.27 -7.49 7.38
CA ALA A 155 3.35 -7.39 6.41
C ALA A 155 3.06 -8.19 5.13
N ALA A 156 2.42 -9.36 5.26
CA ALA A 156 2.02 -10.18 4.11
C ALA A 156 0.73 -9.68 3.42
N LEU A 157 -0.15 -9.00 4.15
CA LEU A 157 -1.46 -8.62 3.65
C LEU A 157 -1.37 -7.54 2.55
N LEU A 158 -0.47 -6.58 2.71
CA LEU A 158 -0.24 -5.51 1.73
C LEU A 158 0.25 -6.02 0.35
N PRO A 159 1.31 -6.86 0.25
CA PRO A 159 1.71 -7.44 -1.03
C PRO A 159 0.66 -8.40 -1.58
N THR A 160 -0.03 -9.16 -0.74
CA THR A 160 -1.12 -10.05 -1.18
C THR A 160 -2.26 -9.27 -1.83
N LEU A 161 -2.75 -8.21 -1.17
CA LEU A 161 -3.76 -7.32 -1.73
C LEU A 161 -3.27 -6.61 -3.00
N GLY A 162 -1.99 -6.22 -3.03
CA GLY A 162 -1.35 -5.66 -4.22
C GLY A 162 -1.39 -6.61 -5.41
N CYS A 163 -0.97 -7.87 -5.22
CA CYS A 163 -1.00 -8.90 -6.25
C CYS A 163 -2.43 -9.24 -6.69
N ILE A 164 -3.38 -9.32 -5.77
CA ILE A 164 -4.82 -9.48 -6.10
C ILE A 164 -5.27 -8.30 -6.97
N GLY A 165 -4.94 -7.07 -6.56
CA GLY A 165 -5.26 -5.86 -7.32
C GLY A 165 -4.66 -5.86 -8.74
N LEU A 166 -3.45 -6.38 -8.90
CA LEU A 166 -2.77 -6.51 -10.20
C LEU A 166 -3.40 -7.60 -11.09
N LEU A 167 -4.07 -8.60 -10.51
CA LEU A 167 -4.79 -9.64 -11.24
C LEU A 167 -6.16 -9.18 -11.77
N LEU A 168 -6.79 -8.19 -11.13
CA LEU A 168 -8.13 -7.75 -11.51
C LEU A 168 -8.20 -7.14 -12.93
N PRO A 169 -7.29 -6.28 -13.40
CA PRO A 169 -7.34 -5.73 -14.75
C PRO A 169 -7.30 -6.77 -15.88
N PRO A 170 -6.33 -7.70 -15.95
CA PRO A 170 -6.32 -8.71 -17.02
C PRO A 170 -7.54 -9.62 -16.96
N LEU A 171 -8.02 -9.96 -15.75
CA LEU A 171 -9.24 -10.73 -15.57
C LEU A 171 -10.48 -9.96 -16.07
N ALA A 172 -10.57 -8.66 -15.80
CA ALA A 172 -11.66 -7.82 -16.26
C ALA A 172 -11.66 -7.69 -17.79
N LEU A 173 -10.50 -7.49 -18.40
CA LEU A 173 -10.34 -7.46 -19.87
C LEU A 173 -10.80 -8.77 -20.50
N TYR A 174 -10.38 -9.91 -19.94
CA TYR A 174 -10.84 -11.23 -20.39
C TYR A 174 -12.37 -11.36 -20.29
N GLY A 175 -12.96 -10.93 -19.18
CA GLY A 175 -14.41 -10.97 -18.99
C GLY A 175 -15.19 -10.12 -19.99
N TRP A 176 -14.70 -8.93 -20.31
CA TRP A 176 -15.29 -8.09 -21.37
C TRP A 176 -15.13 -8.71 -22.76
N ALA A 177 -13.97 -9.28 -23.07
CA ALA A 177 -13.76 -9.98 -24.33
C ALA A 177 -14.69 -11.20 -24.49
N ARG A 178 -14.94 -11.92 -23.39
CA ARG A 178 -15.93 -12.99 -23.35
C ARG A 178 -17.35 -12.47 -23.54
N HIS A 179 -17.71 -11.35 -22.91
CA HIS A 179 -19.05 -10.76 -23.02
C HIS A 179 -19.38 -10.32 -24.44
N PHE A 180 -18.41 -9.75 -25.16
CA PHE A 180 -18.56 -9.35 -26.56
C PHE A 180 -18.28 -10.46 -27.57
N HIS A 181 -18.15 -11.71 -27.12
CA HIS A 181 -17.86 -12.87 -27.96
C HIS A 181 -16.54 -12.77 -28.78
N TRP A 182 -15.58 -11.94 -28.35
CA TRP A 182 -14.25 -11.84 -28.96
C TRP A 182 -13.31 -13.00 -28.55
N ALA A 183 -13.68 -13.75 -27.50
CA ALA A 183 -12.92 -14.88 -26.99
C ALA A 183 -13.64 -16.21 -27.25
N TRP A 184 -13.60 -16.72 -28.50
CA TRP A 184 -13.97 -18.11 -28.80
C TRP A 184 -12.77 -19.06 -28.68
N GLU A 185 -13.06 -20.37 -28.55
CA GLU A 185 -12.30 -21.55 -28.04
C GLU A 185 -10.76 -21.65 -28.16
N LYS A 186 -10.06 -20.78 -28.91
CA LYS A 186 -8.58 -20.69 -28.96
C LYS A 186 -8.08 -19.25 -29.13
N SER A 187 -8.73 -18.30 -28.47
CA SER A 187 -8.45 -16.89 -28.67
C SER A 187 -7.11 -16.46 -28.06
N ILE A 188 -6.30 -15.75 -28.87
CA ILE A 188 -5.11 -15.00 -28.45
C ILE A 188 -5.39 -14.19 -27.17
N VAL A 189 -6.61 -13.68 -27.00
CA VAL A 189 -7.01 -12.89 -25.83
C VAL A 189 -6.87 -13.68 -24.53
N SER A 190 -7.18 -14.98 -24.53
CA SER A 190 -7.01 -15.83 -23.35
C SER A 190 -5.53 -15.97 -23.00
N VAL A 191 -4.69 -16.28 -24.00
CA VAL A 191 -3.25 -16.45 -23.80
C VAL A 191 -2.59 -15.15 -23.34
N VAL A 192 -2.93 -14.03 -23.98
CA VAL A 192 -2.43 -12.70 -23.63
C VAL A 192 -2.90 -12.27 -22.24
N SER A 193 -4.16 -12.51 -21.88
CA SER A 193 -4.67 -12.16 -20.54
C SER A 193 -4.01 -12.98 -19.43
N THR A 194 -3.82 -14.29 -19.63
CA THR A 194 -3.11 -15.15 -18.68
C THR A 194 -1.64 -14.76 -18.59
N GLY A 195 -0.97 -14.53 -19.72
CA GLY A 195 0.42 -14.07 -19.76
C GLY A 195 0.60 -12.72 -19.05
N ALA A 196 -0.30 -11.77 -19.29
CA ALA A 196 -0.30 -10.47 -18.61
C ALA A 196 -0.56 -10.63 -17.10
N ALA A 197 -1.49 -11.49 -16.69
CA ALA A 197 -1.75 -11.77 -15.28
C ALA A 197 -0.52 -12.34 -14.57
N VAL A 198 0.14 -13.34 -15.17
CA VAL A 198 1.37 -13.94 -14.62
C VAL A 198 2.48 -12.90 -14.56
N ALA A 199 2.72 -12.16 -15.66
CA ALA A 199 3.74 -11.12 -15.69
C ALA A 199 3.50 -10.05 -14.61
N LEU A 200 2.26 -9.56 -14.47
CA LEU A 200 1.92 -8.56 -13.46
C LEU A 200 2.09 -9.07 -12.03
N VAL A 201 1.74 -10.32 -11.74
CA VAL A 201 1.95 -10.91 -10.40
C VAL A 201 3.44 -11.07 -10.11
N VAL A 202 4.23 -11.57 -11.06
CA VAL A 202 5.68 -11.73 -10.90
C VAL A 202 6.35 -10.36 -10.71
N THR A 203 6.04 -9.39 -11.58
CA THR A 203 6.54 -8.01 -11.44
C THR A 203 6.09 -7.37 -10.14
N GLY A 204 4.84 -7.59 -9.72
CA GLY A 204 4.33 -7.13 -8.43
C GLY A 204 5.11 -7.70 -7.26
N GLY A 205 5.32 -9.02 -7.24
CA GLY A 205 6.11 -9.71 -6.21
C GLY A 205 7.53 -9.18 -6.12
N VAL A 206 8.23 -9.06 -7.26
CA VAL A 206 9.58 -8.48 -7.32
C VAL A 206 9.57 -7.03 -6.81
N ALA A 207 8.62 -6.21 -7.25
CA ALA A 207 8.51 -4.82 -6.80
C ALA A 207 8.28 -4.71 -5.28
N PHE A 208 7.53 -5.63 -4.66
CA PHE A 208 7.35 -5.66 -3.21
C PHE A 208 8.62 -6.06 -2.46
N MET A 209 9.39 -7.02 -2.98
CA MET A 209 10.70 -7.37 -2.43
C MET A 209 11.67 -6.18 -2.54
N SER A 210 11.75 -5.54 -3.71
CA SER A 210 12.57 -4.34 -3.90
C SER A 210 12.19 -3.22 -2.94
N ARG A 211 10.89 -2.96 -2.73
CA ARG A 211 10.42 -1.96 -1.75
C ARG A 211 10.83 -2.27 -0.31
N THR A 212 10.90 -3.55 0.04
CA THR A 212 11.35 -3.98 1.37
C THR A 212 12.84 -3.70 1.53
N SER A 213 13.64 -4.05 0.52
CA SER A 213 15.06 -3.69 0.48
C SER A 213 15.26 -2.18 0.52
N ASP A 214 14.51 -1.39 -0.27
CA ASP A 214 14.58 0.07 -0.27
C ASP A 214 14.19 0.68 1.09
N ALA A 215 13.22 0.09 1.79
CA ALA A 215 12.85 0.50 3.15
C ALA A 215 14.01 0.24 4.12
N ALA A 216 14.65 -0.91 4.04
CA ALA A 216 15.80 -1.25 4.88
C ALA A 216 17.02 -0.35 4.60
N HIS A 217 17.32 -0.07 3.33
CA HIS A 217 18.37 0.88 2.94
C HIS A 217 18.06 2.32 3.37
N ARG A 218 16.79 2.72 3.45
CA ARG A 218 16.39 4.00 4.04
C ARG A 218 16.65 4.01 5.55
N ALA A 219 16.17 2.99 6.27
CA ALA A 219 16.43 2.85 7.69
C ALA A 219 17.93 2.84 8.03
N ALA A 220 18.75 2.14 7.25
CA ALA A 220 20.21 2.15 7.42
C ALA A 220 20.80 3.55 7.22
N ARG A 221 20.34 4.30 6.20
CA ARG A 221 20.75 5.70 5.99
C ARG A 221 20.32 6.62 7.13
N ASP A 222 19.12 6.43 7.66
CA ASP A 222 18.60 7.23 8.76
C ASP A 222 19.46 7.01 10.02
N VAL A 223 19.79 5.76 10.35
CA VAL A 223 20.67 5.44 11.48
C VAL A 223 22.07 6.02 11.28
N VAL A 224 22.60 5.94 10.06
CA VAL A 224 23.87 6.56 9.68
C VAL A 224 23.84 8.07 9.85
N ASN A 225 22.69 8.72 9.63
CA ASN A 225 22.48 10.16 9.83
C ASN A 225 22.10 10.52 11.28
N ALA A 226 22.27 9.59 12.22
CA ALA A 226 21.93 9.73 13.63
C ALA A 226 20.44 10.01 13.89
N THR A 227 19.57 9.51 13.03
CA THR A 227 18.10 9.53 13.20
C THR A 227 17.59 8.11 13.43
N ALA A 228 16.56 7.96 14.26
CA ALA A 228 15.91 6.67 14.49
C ALA A 228 15.24 6.20 13.18
N PRO A 229 15.40 4.93 12.82
CA PRO A 229 14.76 4.39 11.63
C PRO A 229 13.25 4.26 11.84
N ASP A 230 12.49 4.47 10.77
CA ASP A 230 11.05 4.20 10.78
C ASP A 230 10.76 2.73 11.10
N SER A 231 9.67 2.49 11.82
CA SER A 231 9.22 1.12 12.11
C SER A 231 8.77 0.40 10.84
N TYR A 232 9.23 -0.84 10.64
CA TYR A 232 8.81 -1.68 9.52
C TYR A 232 7.95 -2.84 10.04
N PHE A 233 6.62 -2.72 9.91
CA PHE A 233 5.65 -3.75 10.32
C PHE A 233 5.99 -4.39 11.68
N GLY A 234 6.00 -3.57 12.74
CA GLY A 234 6.28 -4.02 14.11
C GLY A 234 7.76 -4.18 14.46
N ILE A 235 8.67 -4.19 13.48
CA ILE A 235 10.12 -4.12 13.73
C ILE A 235 10.48 -2.66 13.98
N GLN A 236 11.00 -2.36 15.17
CA GLN A 236 11.45 -1.03 15.53
C GLN A 236 12.95 -1.08 15.84
N GLY A 237 13.74 -0.39 15.01
CA GLY A 237 15.15 -0.22 15.27
C GLY A 237 15.35 0.88 16.31
N VAL A 238 16.06 0.59 17.40
CA VAL A 238 16.39 1.55 18.44
C VAL A 238 17.90 1.79 18.45
N ARG A 239 18.28 3.06 18.52
CA ARG A 239 19.67 3.47 18.69
C ARG A 239 20.03 3.40 20.17
N ILE A 240 20.98 2.54 20.51
CA ILE A 240 21.39 2.27 21.88
C ILE A 240 22.89 2.50 22.07
N CYS A 241 23.27 2.98 23.24
CA CYS A 241 24.64 2.96 23.70
C CYS A 241 24.86 1.72 24.55
N VAL A 242 26.05 1.13 24.43
CA VAL A 242 26.39 -0.12 25.11
C VAL A 242 27.57 0.14 26.03
N GLN A 243 27.42 -0.25 27.29
CA GLN A 243 28.45 -0.11 28.30
C GLN A 243 28.82 -1.49 28.87
N PRO A 244 30.09 -1.90 28.76
CA PRO A 244 30.54 -3.19 29.24
C PRO A 244 30.51 -3.26 30.77
N LEU A 245 30.03 -4.38 31.31
CA LEU A 245 30.01 -4.64 32.76
C LEU A 245 31.31 -5.31 33.26
N LYS A 246 32.14 -5.82 32.34
CA LYS A 246 33.41 -6.51 32.62
C LYS A 246 34.51 -5.98 31.71
N SER A 247 35.77 -6.10 32.14
CA SER A 247 36.94 -5.68 31.37
C SER A 247 37.24 -6.58 30.15
N GLU A 248 36.84 -7.85 30.22
CA GLU A 248 36.92 -8.79 29.10
C GLU A 248 35.50 -9.18 28.68
N LEU A 249 35.12 -8.89 27.43
CA LEU A 249 33.84 -9.29 26.85
C LEU A 249 34.04 -10.30 25.73
N SER A 250 33.11 -11.24 25.66
CA SER A 250 33.01 -12.16 24.52
C SER A 250 32.16 -11.51 23.42
N VAL A 251 32.80 -10.67 22.59
CA VAL A 251 32.13 -10.02 21.45
C VAL A 251 32.46 -10.77 20.18
N HIS A 252 31.44 -11.27 19.50
CA HIS A 252 31.60 -11.85 18.18
C HIS A 252 31.77 -10.72 17.15
N ASN A 253 32.70 -10.91 16.22
CA ASN A 253 32.99 -9.98 15.12
C ASN A 253 33.65 -8.64 15.53
N GLY A 254 34.59 -8.70 16.47
CA GLY A 254 35.51 -7.61 16.79
C GLY A 254 35.10 -6.76 18.00
N PRO A 255 35.85 -5.71 18.32
CA PRO A 255 35.63 -4.96 19.56
C PRO A 255 34.32 -4.17 19.52
N LEU A 256 33.61 -4.19 20.65
CA LEU A 256 32.38 -3.45 20.87
C LEU A 256 32.70 -1.96 21.09
N PRO A 257 32.26 -1.05 20.20
CA PRO A 257 32.45 0.39 20.42
C PRO A 257 31.52 0.90 21.52
N THR A 258 32.07 1.71 22.43
CA THR A 258 31.36 2.31 23.56
C THR A 258 31.16 3.82 23.41
N ASP A 259 31.81 4.43 22.42
CA ASP A 259 31.86 5.87 22.17
C ASP A 259 30.71 6.39 21.28
N ARG A 260 29.98 5.48 20.63
CA ARG A 260 28.95 5.82 19.64
C ARG A 260 27.72 4.92 19.71
N PRO A 261 26.52 5.44 19.37
CA PRO A 261 25.30 4.64 19.36
C PRO A 261 25.33 3.56 18.27
N LEU A 262 24.84 2.38 18.63
CA LEU A 262 24.64 1.22 17.78
C LEU A 262 23.14 1.00 17.54
N LEU A 263 22.79 0.31 16.47
CA LEU A 263 21.40 -0.07 16.20
C LEU A 263 21.11 -1.47 16.73
N ALA A 264 20.01 -1.62 17.47
CA ALA A 264 19.45 -2.91 17.85
C ALA A 264 17.97 -2.96 17.48
N PHE A 265 17.49 -4.14 17.07
CA PHE A 265 16.06 -4.37 16.78
C PHE A 265 15.30 -5.00 17.96
N SER A 266 16.04 -5.55 18.91
CA SER A 266 15.54 -6.03 20.20
C SER A 266 16.65 -5.90 21.24
N THR A 267 16.27 -5.58 22.46
CA THR A 267 17.13 -5.69 23.65
C THR A 267 16.82 -6.92 24.48
N ASP A 268 15.78 -7.66 24.10
CA ASP A 268 15.27 -8.81 24.84
C ASP A 268 15.89 -10.10 24.29
N GLY A 269 16.55 -10.86 25.15
CA GLY A 269 17.21 -12.14 24.83
C GLY A 269 18.57 -12.31 25.51
N ASP A 270 19.15 -13.50 25.38
CA ASP A 270 20.49 -13.82 25.94
C ASP A 270 21.63 -13.22 25.10
N VAL A 271 21.39 -13.00 23.81
CA VAL A 271 22.34 -12.46 22.84
C VAL A 271 21.78 -11.18 22.25
N LEU A 272 22.55 -10.10 22.39
CA LEU A 272 22.25 -8.80 21.83
C LEU A 272 22.99 -8.65 20.49
N HIS A 273 22.22 -8.46 19.42
CA HIS A 273 22.75 -8.18 18.09
C HIS A 273 22.79 -6.67 17.84
N LEU A 274 23.95 -6.17 17.45
CA LEU A 274 24.25 -4.75 17.33
C LEU A 274 24.79 -4.45 15.94
N TRP A 275 24.27 -3.40 15.32
CA TRP A 275 24.75 -2.94 14.03
C TRP A 275 25.45 -1.59 14.16
N ASP A 276 26.70 -1.51 13.68
CA ASP A 276 27.56 -0.32 13.77
C ASP A 276 27.50 0.52 12.48
N PRO A 277 26.92 1.74 12.52
CA PRO A 277 26.86 2.62 11.36
C PRO A 277 28.24 3.05 10.85
N ALA A 278 29.26 3.08 11.72
CA ALA A 278 30.61 3.47 11.32
C ALA A 278 31.30 2.38 10.48
N ARG A 279 31.08 1.10 10.83
CA ARG A 279 31.57 -0.04 10.04
C ARG A 279 30.88 -0.12 8.69
N PHE A 280 29.56 0.13 8.66
CA PHE A 280 28.79 0.15 7.42
C PHE A 280 29.29 1.17 6.38
N ARG A 281 29.77 2.35 6.82
CA ARG A 281 30.37 3.36 5.92
C ARG A 281 31.69 2.91 5.30
N LYS A 282 32.44 2.04 5.98
CA LYS A 282 33.81 1.67 5.59
C LYS A 282 33.76 0.49 4.61
N HIS A 283 33.88 0.79 3.32
CA HIS A 283 33.96 -0.23 2.28
C HIS A 283 35.18 -1.15 2.51
N GLY A 284 34.97 -2.47 2.54
CA GLY A 284 36.02 -3.46 2.82
C GLY A 284 36.43 -3.56 4.29
N GLY A 285 35.67 -2.97 5.22
CA GLY A 285 35.85 -3.13 6.66
C GLY A 285 35.29 -4.44 7.20
N PRO A 286 35.43 -4.69 8.52
CA PRO A 286 34.75 -5.81 9.17
C PRO A 286 33.23 -5.64 9.04
N ASP A 287 32.52 -6.76 9.04
CA ASP A 287 31.06 -6.81 8.99
C ASP A 287 30.44 -5.87 10.05
N PRO A 288 29.37 -5.14 9.69
CA PRO A 288 28.80 -4.10 10.56
C PRO A 288 28.06 -4.67 11.77
N VAL A 289 27.79 -5.98 11.79
CA VAL A 289 27.06 -6.66 12.86
C VAL A 289 28.00 -7.25 13.89
N MET A 290 27.68 -7.04 15.15
CA MET A 290 28.33 -7.67 16.29
C MET A 290 27.28 -8.37 17.14
N SER A 291 27.70 -9.40 17.88
CA SER A 291 26.86 -10.00 18.91
C SER A 291 27.61 -10.11 20.22
N VAL A 292 26.89 -9.85 21.31
CA VAL A 292 27.41 -9.90 22.68
C VAL A 292 26.35 -10.50 23.59
N ARG A 293 26.74 -11.16 24.67
CA ARG A 293 25.76 -11.60 25.67
C ARG A 293 25.14 -10.39 26.37
N SER A 294 23.82 -10.35 26.44
CA SER A 294 23.09 -9.25 27.08
C SER A 294 23.48 -9.08 28.55
N ALA A 295 23.78 -10.17 29.26
CA ALA A 295 24.25 -10.15 30.65
C ALA A 295 25.64 -9.53 30.87
N GLU A 296 26.42 -9.29 29.82
CA GLU A 296 27.76 -8.70 29.90
C GLU A 296 27.77 -7.19 29.64
N VAL A 297 26.63 -6.62 29.24
CA VAL A 297 26.51 -5.22 28.86
C VAL A 297 25.28 -4.56 29.47
N SER A 298 25.39 -3.29 29.81
CA SER A 298 24.23 -2.43 30.06
C SER A 298 23.95 -1.59 28.81
N THR A 299 22.67 -1.35 28.53
CA THR A 299 22.24 -0.59 27.35
C THR A 299 21.29 0.52 27.76
N TYR A 300 21.35 1.63 27.04
CA TYR A 300 20.39 2.72 27.18
C TYR A 300 20.08 3.32 25.81
N ALA A 301 18.82 3.68 25.60
CA ALA A 301 18.34 4.29 24.37
C ALA A 301 18.84 5.74 24.24
N VAL A 302 19.06 6.14 22.99
CA VAL A 302 19.63 7.44 22.63
C VAL A 302 18.64 8.22 21.79
N SER A 303 18.53 9.53 22.00
CA SER A 303 17.66 10.42 21.21
C SER A 303 18.22 10.72 19.82
N ASP A 304 17.34 11.18 18.94
CA ASP A 304 17.72 11.62 17.59
C ASP A 304 18.74 12.77 17.62
N GLY A 305 19.67 12.74 16.66
CA GLY A 305 20.75 13.71 16.51
C GLY A 305 21.96 13.47 17.41
N GLN A 306 21.88 12.59 18.41
CA GLN A 306 23.01 12.28 19.28
C GLN A 306 23.97 11.29 18.60
N ILE A 307 25.21 11.72 18.35
CA ILE A 307 26.22 10.97 17.57
C ILE A 307 27.22 10.25 18.49
N ARG A 308 27.32 10.64 19.76
CA ARG A 308 28.22 10.05 20.75
C ARG A 308 27.46 9.52 21.95
N CYS A 309 27.97 8.43 22.50
CA CYS A 309 27.57 7.96 23.81
C CYS A 309 28.24 8.83 24.86
N PRO A 310 27.52 9.28 25.90
CA PRO A 310 28.17 9.92 27.03
C PRO A 310 29.15 8.93 27.66
N GLU A 311 30.42 9.31 27.72
CA GLU A 311 31.32 8.83 28.75
C GLU A 311 30.67 9.27 30.07
N TYR A 312 30.33 8.32 30.94
CA TYR A 312 29.58 8.61 32.17
C TYR A 312 30.32 9.67 33.02
N PRO A 313 29.64 10.39 33.93
CA PRO A 313 30.29 10.97 35.10
C PRO A 313 31.07 9.96 35.94
#